data_AF-R5EKT2-F1
#
_entry.id   AF-R5EKT2-F1
#
_cell.length_a   1.000
_cell.length_b   1.000
_cell.length_c   1.000
_cell.angle_alpha   90.00
_cell.angle_beta   90.00
_cell.angle_gamma   90.00
#
_symmetry.space_group_name_H-M   'P 1'
#
loop_
_entity.id
_entity.type
_entity.pdbx_description
1 polymer ?
#
loop_
_entity_poly.entity_id
_entity_poly.type
_entity_poly.pdbx_seq_one_letter_code
_entity_poly.pdbx_strand_id
1 'polypeptide(L)'
;MREQLQKRCGEIASVCSETYRRADKTGTTLSQSTIDEMEAAMYDAGLDVIDTSGEYPAYLMTADRFRDFWQNVQSGKTAEQETITVRETGTFTYQLFTDGDGDACVYSMDYPMGGGSEVYYEKQEILEWNLTDKGNFYYRLYPAGDKHYADFSLIRLEAPDPELCDLNRKYVMAGGYIGTNMYLTDWNEDNFENLSFNDMWEYLYYDTYGERFQPDGYSYIREQCCYEIPAEEFEKVILPYFDIDLDKFRELAHYSGEGDYYPWRQIETNDYIFLRYYMIEPEVTACQTDEDGTITLTVEMLSTDLKTDCLFAHELTVRPLENGKFQFVGNRVTYQTEYGLPFCQPRLCWKKTT
;
A
#
# COMPACT_ATOMS: atom_id res chain seq x y z
N MET A 1 26.59 -18.34 14.96
CA MET A 1 25.51 -17.37 14.63
C MET A 1 24.16 -17.77 15.21
N ARG A 2 23.50 -18.85 14.77
CA ARG A 2 22.16 -19.23 15.27
C ARG A 2 21.99 -19.21 16.80
N GLU A 3 22.85 -19.89 17.56
CA GLU A 3 22.77 -19.92 19.04
C GLU A 3 22.97 -18.54 19.68
N GLN A 4 23.84 -17.72 19.08
CA GLN A 4 24.09 -16.34 19.52
C GLN A 4 22.84 -15.48 19.32
N LEU A 5 22.21 -15.58 18.15
CA LEU A 5 20.97 -14.85 17.85
C LEU A 5 19.82 -15.34 18.75
N GLN A 6 19.71 -16.64 18.99
CA GLN A 6 18.69 -17.17 19.90
C GLN A 6 18.86 -16.63 21.32
N LYS A 7 20.11 -16.49 21.79
CA LYS A 7 20.39 -15.85 23.07
C LYS A 7 19.99 -14.37 23.05
N ARG A 8 20.38 -13.63 22.01
CA ARG A 8 20.00 -12.21 21.81
C ARG A 8 18.49 -12.03 21.80
N CYS A 9 17.75 -12.87 21.09
CA CYS A 9 16.29 -12.86 21.06
C CYS A 9 15.68 -13.15 22.43
N GLY A 10 16.26 -14.06 23.22
CA GLY A 10 15.83 -14.29 24.61
C GLY A 10 16.02 -13.06 25.51
N GLU A 11 17.10 -12.30 25.32
CA GLU A 11 17.34 -11.03 26.00
C GLU A 11 16.32 -9.98 25.59
N ILE A 12 16.03 -9.84 24.29
CA ILE A 12 15.01 -8.93 23.75
C ILE A 12 13.61 -9.28 24.29
N ALA A 13 13.21 -10.56 24.23
CA ALA A 13 11.92 -11.03 24.73
C ALA A 13 11.72 -10.70 26.22
N SER A 14 12.81 -10.70 27.01
CA SER A 14 12.74 -10.38 28.43
C SER A 14 12.31 -8.94 28.71
N VAL A 15 12.62 -7.99 27.80
CA VAL A 15 12.25 -6.56 27.92
C VAL A 15 10.73 -6.40 27.96
N CYS A 16 10.01 -7.15 27.12
CA CYS A 16 8.55 -7.04 26.99
C CYS A 16 7.77 -8.16 27.69
N SER A 17 8.45 -9.01 28.47
CA SER A 17 7.86 -10.20 29.09
C SER A 17 6.65 -9.89 29.97
N GLU A 18 6.71 -8.82 30.77
CA GLU A 18 5.61 -8.42 31.64
C GLU A 18 4.43 -7.84 30.85
N THR A 19 4.70 -6.97 29.87
CA THR A 19 3.68 -6.42 28.97
C THR A 19 2.98 -7.54 28.21
N TYR A 20 3.74 -8.50 27.68
CA TYR A 20 3.18 -9.67 26.99
C TYR A 20 2.37 -10.58 27.92
N ARG A 21 2.73 -10.68 29.21
CA ARG A 21 2.01 -11.50 30.20
C ARG A 21 0.68 -10.88 30.61
N ARG A 22 0.61 -9.56 30.73
CA ARG A 22 -0.60 -8.81 31.09
C ARG A 22 -1.50 -8.47 29.91
N ALA A 23 -0.98 -8.59 28.68
CA ALA A 23 -1.68 -8.28 27.46
C ALA A 23 -3.06 -8.95 27.40
N ASP A 24 -4.06 -8.19 26.98
CA ASP A 24 -5.35 -8.76 26.59
C ASP A 24 -5.18 -9.46 25.24
N LYS A 25 -5.62 -10.71 25.15
CA LYS A 25 -5.37 -11.57 23.99
C LYS A 25 -6.67 -12.23 23.56
N THR A 26 -6.99 -12.09 22.28
CA THR A 26 -8.03 -12.93 21.66
C THR A 26 -7.34 -14.16 21.09
N GLY A 27 -7.28 -15.24 21.88
CA GLY A 27 -6.45 -16.40 21.55
C GLY A 27 -4.95 -16.06 21.71
N THR A 28 -4.20 -16.05 20.62
CA THR A 28 -2.78 -15.64 20.60
C THR A 28 -2.56 -14.23 20.03
N THR A 29 -3.63 -13.58 19.55
CA THR A 29 -3.53 -12.28 18.88
C THR A 29 -3.48 -11.13 19.89
N LEU A 30 -2.46 -10.29 19.78
CA LEU A 30 -2.26 -9.06 20.55
C LEU A 30 -3.08 -7.90 19.96
N SER A 31 -3.55 -6.99 20.82
CA SER A 31 -4.12 -5.71 20.36
C SER A 31 -3.02 -4.77 19.87
N GLN A 32 -3.34 -3.83 18.97
CA GLN A 32 -2.39 -2.79 18.53
C GLN A 32 -1.84 -2.01 19.73
N SER A 33 -2.68 -1.61 20.67
CA SER A 33 -2.23 -0.91 21.89
C SER A 33 -1.18 -1.70 22.69
N THR A 34 -1.27 -3.04 22.69
CA THR A 34 -0.27 -3.88 23.34
C THR A 34 1.03 -3.90 22.55
N ILE A 35 0.94 -3.97 21.22
CA ILE A 35 2.10 -3.91 20.33
C ILE A 35 2.83 -2.57 20.53
N ASP A 36 2.12 -1.45 20.53
CA ASP A 36 2.69 -0.11 20.74
C ASP A 36 3.40 -0.01 22.10
N GLU A 37 2.80 -0.54 23.18
CA GLU A 37 3.43 -0.59 24.50
C GLU A 37 4.73 -1.43 24.51
N MET A 38 4.79 -2.49 23.71
CA MET A 38 5.96 -3.36 23.59
C MET A 38 7.05 -2.72 22.73
N GLU A 39 6.69 -2.10 21.61
CA GLU A 39 7.61 -1.38 20.73
C GLU A 39 8.25 -0.21 21.49
N ALA A 40 7.46 0.58 22.22
CA ALA A 40 7.95 1.65 23.08
C ALA A 40 8.92 1.15 24.15
N ALA A 41 8.60 0.04 24.83
CA ALA A 41 9.48 -0.54 25.85
C ALA A 41 10.82 -1.04 25.27
N MET A 42 10.80 -1.62 24.07
CA MET A 42 12.01 -2.04 23.37
C MET A 42 12.84 -0.83 22.92
N TYR A 43 12.20 0.21 22.40
CA TYR A 43 12.84 1.45 22.00
C TYR A 43 13.51 2.16 23.19
N ASP A 44 12.81 2.27 24.32
CA ASP A 44 13.34 2.85 25.57
C ASP A 44 14.53 2.04 26.13
N ALA A 45 14.56 0.74 25.86
CA ALA A 45 15.70 -0.14 26.17
C ALA A 45 16.87 0.02 25.19
N GLY A 46 16.73 0.90 24.18
CA GLY A 46 17.74 1.20 23.17
C GLY A 46 17.85 0.17 22.06
N LEU A 47 16.79 -0.61 21.80
CA LEU A 47 16.73 -1.59 20.71
C LEU A 47 16.29 -0.93 19.39
N ASP A 48 16.62 -1.57 18.27
CA ASP A 48 16.30 -1.08 16.93
C ASP A 48 14.96 -1.66 16.43
N VAL A 49 13.89 -0.94 16.75
CA VAL A 49 12.51 -1.41 16.64
C VAL A 49 11.81 -0.75 15.46
N ILE A 50 11.08 -1.54 14.69
CA ILE A 50 10.12 -1.06 13.70
C ILE A 50 8.80 -0.80 14.43
N ASP A 51 8.36 0.45 14.40
CA ASP A 51 7.01 0.85 14.78
C ASP A 51 6.07 0.34 13.69
N THR A 52 5.16 -0.57 14.05
CA THR A 52 4.22 -1.17 13.09
C THR A 52 2.97 -0.32 12.88
N SER A 53 2.85 0.81 13.58
CA SER A 53 1.94 1.96 13.42
C SER A 53 0.46 1.68 13.15
N GLY A 54 -0.01 0.46 13.33
CA GLY A 54 -1.40 0.02 13.11
C GLY A 54 -1.89 0.29 11.69
N GLU A 55 -2.51 1.46 11.50
CA GLU A 55 -3.11 1.88 10.22
C GLU A 55 -2.16 2.68 9.31
N TYR A 56 -1.00 3.10 9.82
CA TYR A 56 0.01 3.87 9.08
C TYR A 56 1.18 2.99 8.63
N PRO A 57 1.96 3.42 7.60
CA PRO A 57 3.14 2.68 7.16
C PRO A 57 4.17 2.50 8.28
N ALA A 58 4.67 1.27 8.43
CA ALA A 58 5.67 0.95 9.43
C ALA A 58 7.02 1.62 9.13
N TYR A 59 7.75 2.04 10.17
CA TYR A 59 9.04 2.69 10.05
C TYR A 59 10.00 2.30 11.18
N LEU A 60 11.30 2.41 10.93
CA LEU A 60 12.34 2.13 11.93
C LEU A 60 12.53 3.34 12.85
N MET A 61 12.30 3.14 14.14
CA MET A 61 12.39 4.22 15.15
C MET A 61 13.83 4.71 15.40
N THR A 62 14.84 3.91 15.03
CA THR A 62 16.27 4.21 15.23
C THR A 62 17.01 4.55 13.92
N ALA A 63 16.35 5.33 13.07
CA ALA A 63 16.82 5.72 11.74
C ALA A 63 18.29 6.16 11.67
N ASP A 64 18.75 7.01 12.61
CA ASP A 64 20.13 7.50 12.64
C ASP A 64 21.17 6.38 12.71
N ARG A 65 20.90 5.33 13.51
CA ARG A 65 21.81 4.19 13.65
C ARG A 65 21.86 3.36 12.37
N PHE A 66 20.72 3.19 11.71
CA PHE A 66 20.65 2.52 10.43
C PHE A 66 21.38 3.32 9.33
N ARG A 67 21.31 4.65 9.38
CA ARG A 67 22.08 5.53 8.49
C ARG A 67 23.59 5.39 8.73
N ASP A 68 24.03 5.32 9.98
CA ASP A 68 25.44 5.05 10.33
C ASP A 68 25.90 3.68 9.84
N PHE A 69 25.06 2.64 9.99
CA PHE A 69 25.30 1.32 9.41
C PHE A 69 25.50 1.41 7.91
N TRP A 70 24.57 2.05 7.20
CA TRP A 70 24.64 2.18 5.74
C TRP A 70 25.86 2.96 5.27
N GLN A 71 26.24 4.03 5.97
CA GLN A 71 27.47 4.78 5.67
C GLN A 71 28.73 3.92 5.85
N ASN A 72 28.76 3.03 6.85
CA ASN A 72 29.87 2.12 7.06
C ASN A 72 29.95 1.06 5.94
N VAL A 73 28.82 0.49 5.52
CA VAL A 73 28.70 -0.39 4.33
C VAL A 73 29.26 0.31 3.09
N GLN A 74 28.81 1.54 2.81
CA GLN A 74 29.28 2.31 1.66
C GLN A 74 30.78 2.67 1.73
N SER A 75 31.34 2.71 2.94
CA SER A 75 32.77 2.94 3.17
C SER A 75 33.62 1.67 3.14
N GLY A 76 33.03 0.50 2.87
CA GLY A 76 33.71 -0.79 2.87
C GLY A 76 34.20 -1.23 4.25
N LYS A 77 33.54 -0.77 5.32
CA LYS A 77 33.83 -1.20 6.69
C LYS A 77 32.88 -2.32 7.07
N THR A 78 33.36 -3.27 7.87
CA THR A 78 32.49 -4.24 8.52
C THR A 78 31.43 -3.53 9.34
N ALA A 79 30.17 -3.84 9.09
CA ALA A 79 29.01 -3.20 9.70
C ALA A 79 27.92 -4.24 9.96
N GLU A 80 27.20 -4.05 11.07
CA GLU A 80 26.04 -4.87 11.43
C GLU A 80 24.92 -3.96 11.93
N GLN A 81 23.67 -4.32 11.66
CA GLN A 81 22.49 -3.60 12.11
C GLN A 81 21.35 -4.58 12.36
N GLU A 82 20.73 -4.51 13.54
CA GLU A 82 19.54 -5.30 13.84
C GLU A 82 18.25 -4.52 13.57
N THR A 83 17.18 -5.23 13.27
CA THR A 83 15.81 -4.69 13.28
C THR A 83 14.88 -5.69 13.97
N ILE A 84 13.91 -5.16 14.71
CA ILE A 84 12.95 -5.95 15.49
C ILE A 84 11.55 -5.50 15.11
N THR A 85 10.70 -6.45 14.71
CA THR A 85 9.28 -6.20 14.40
C THR A 85 8.42 -7.07 15.28
N VAL A 86 7.59 -6.46 16.13
CA VAL A 86 6.62 -7.19 16.95
C VAL A 86 5.45 -7.62 16.05
N ARG A 87 4.99 -8.87 16.18
CA ARG A 87 3.86 -9.40 15.40
C ARG A 87 2.65 -9.58 16.29
N GLU A 88 1.47 -9.39 15.69
CA GLU A 88 0.18 -9.63 16.34
C GLU A 88 0.05 -11.05 16.92
N THR A 89 0.76 -12.04 16.36
CA THR A 89 0.74 -13.44 16.80
C THR A 89 1.43 -13.70 18.14
N GLY A 90 2.04 -12.68 18.75
CA GLY A 90 2.83 -12.82 19.98
C GLY A 90 4.26 -13.34 19.74
N THR A 91 4.74 -13.29 18.50
CA THR A 91 6.15 -13.44 18.15
C THR A 91 6.76 -12.08 17.81
N PHE A 92 8.08 -12.01 17.67
CA PHE A 92 8.74 -10.93 16.95
C PHE A 92 9.65 -11.51 15.88
N THR A 93 9.80 -10.78 14.79
CA THR A 93 10.84 -11.03 13.79
C THR A 93 12.07 -10.23 14.17
N TYR A 94 13.19 -10.92 14.28
CA TYR A 94 14.52 -10.35 14.42
C TYR A 94 15.27 -10.50 13.10
N GLN A 95 15.83 -9.41 12.60
CA GLN A 95 16.74 -9.45 11.46
C GLN A 95 18.08 -8.83 11.86
N LEU A 96 19.18 -9.47 11.46
CA LEU A 96 20.53 -8.91 11.56
C LEU A 96 21.11 -8.79 10.16
N PHE A 97 21.27 -7.56 9.70
CA PHE A 97 21.98 -7.20 8.48
C PHE A 97 23.48 -7.18 8.79
N THR A 98 24.28 -7.79 7.93
CA THR A 98 25.74 -7.84 8.08
C THR A 98 26.43 -7.59 6.75
N ASP A 99 27.46 -6.75 6.75
CA ASP A 99 28.39 -6.53 5.64
C ASP A 99 29.82 -6.56 6.18
N GLY A 100 30.77 -7.19 5.47
CA GLY A 100 32.13 -7.38 5.99
C GLY A 100 32.97 -8.34 5.15
N ASP A 101 33.65 -9.29 5.83
CA ASP A 101 34.47 -10.30 5.14
C ASP A 101 33.57 -11.38 4.49
N GLY A 102 33.04 -11.08 3.31
CA GLY A 102 32.18 -11.97 2.52
C GLY A 102 30.99 -11.24 1.91
N ASP A 103 30.05 -12.01 1.36
CA ASP A 103 28.82 -11.45 0.80
C ASP A 103 27.91 -10.91 1.92
N ALA A 104 27.28 -9.76 1.67
CA ALA A 104 26.32 -9.17 2.60
C ALA A 104 25.15 -10.14 2.84
N CYS A 105 24.68 -10.24 4.09
CA CYS A 105 23.69 -11.22 4.50
C CYS A 105 22.64 -10.63 5.45
N VAL A 106 21.45 -11.23 5.45
CA VAL A 106 20.45 -11.08 6.52
C VAL A 106 20.28 -12.40 7.25
N TYR A 107 20.32 -12.33 8.58
CA TYR A 107 19.91 -13.43 9.45
C TYR A 107 18.54 -13.13 10.03
N SER A 108 17.54 -13.93 9.67
CA SER A 108 16.15 -13.75 10.11
C SER A 108 15.76 -14.79 11.15
N MET A 109 15.03 -14.39 12.19
CA MET A 109 14.54 -15.27 13.24
C MET A 109 13.17 -14.83 13.74
N ASP A 110 12.18 -15.73 13.69
CA ASP A 110 10.91 -15.51 14.37
C ASP A 110 10.97 -16.15 15.75
N TYR A 111 10.79 -15.33 16.78
CA TYR A 111 10.97 -15.73 18.17
C TYR A 111 9.67 -15.52 18.98
N PRO A 112 9.15 -16.55 19.67
CA PRO A 112 7.98 -16.40 20.53
C PRO A 112 8.28 -15.54 21.76
N MET A 113 7.48 -14.49 21.99
CA MET A 113 7.68 -13.58 23.12
C MET A 113 7.53 -14.29 24.48
N GLY A 114 6.69 -15.32 24.54
CA GLY A 114 6.50 -16.16 25.72
C GLY A 114 7.61 -17.18 26.00
N GLY A 115 8.64 -17.24 25.15
CA GLY A 115 9.65 -18.30 25.14
C GLY A 115 9.13 -19.58 24.48
N GLY A 116 10.02 -20.30 23.79
CA GLY A 116 9.66 -21.53 23.08
C GLY A 116 10.84 -22.15 22.34
N SER A 117 10.70 -23.42 21.95
CA SER A 117 11.73 -24.17 21.22
C SER A 117 11.61 -24.08 19.69
N GLU A 118 10.44 -23.73 19.18
CA GLU A 118 10.21 -23.54 17.74
C GLU A 118 10.60 -22.12 17.35
N VAL A 119 11.86 -21.99 16.95
CA VAL A 119 12.45 -20.75 16.47
C VAL A 119 12.80 -20.95 15.01
N TYR A 120 12.10 -20.23 14.13
CA TYR A 120 12.47 -20.15 12.73
C TYR A 120 13.81 -19.44 12.61
N TYR A 121 14.69 -19.90 11.72
CA TYR A 121 15.98 -19.30 11.48
C TYR A 121 16.34 -19.47 10.01
N GLU A 122 16.74 -18.37 9.38
CA GLU A 122 17.26 -18.38 8.02
C GLU A 122 18.45 -17.43 7.90
N LYS A 123 19.42 -17.81 7.07
CA LYS A 123 20.47 -16.93 6.57
C LYS A 123 20.28 -16.78 5.07
N GLN A 124 20.20 -15.55 4.59
CA GLN A 124 20.11 -15.26 3.16
C GLN A 124 21.15 -14.23 2.76
N GLU A 125 21.68 -14.37 1.54
CA GLU A 125 22.55 -13.38 0.91
C GLU A 125 21.69 -12.20 0.42
N ILE A 126 22.22 -10.98 0.57
CA ILE A 126 21.60 -9.78 0.03
C ILE A 126 22.08 -9.61 -1.39
N LEU A 127 21.19 -9.88 -2.34
CA LEU A 127 21.51 -9.80 -3.77
C LEU A 127 21.62 -8.36 -4.23
N GLU A 128 20.84 -7.48 -3.61
CA GLU A 128 20.79 -6.06 -3.94
C GLU A 128 20.19 -5.27 -2.79
N TRP A 129 20.72 -4.08 -2.53
CA TRP A 129 20.18 -3.15 -1.54
C TRP A 129 20.56 -1.70 -1.84
N ASN A 130 19.74 -0.76 -1.40
CA ASN A 130 19.99 0.67 -1.52
C ASN A 130 19.16 1.46 -0.51
N LEU A 131 19.75 2.52 0.04
CA LEU A 131 19.02 3.57 0.74
C LEU A 131 18.77 4.74 -0.20
N THR A 132 17.53 5.15 -0.38
CA THR A 132 17.18 6.34 -1.18
C THR A 132 17.34 7.63 -0.38
N ASP A 133 17.35 8.76 -1.09
CA ASP A 133 17.42 10.09 -0.48
C ASP A 133 16.19 10.41 0.38
N LYS A 134 15.03 9.78 0.11
CA LYS A 134 13.81 9.90 0.93
C LYS A 134 13.81 9.00 2.18
N GLY A 135 14.89 8.25 2.42
CA GLY A 135 14.99 7.41 3.61
C GLY A 135 14.32 6.05 3.47
N ASN A 136 14.09 5.55 2.26
CA ASN A 136 13.59 4.19 2.03
C ASN A 136 14.74 3.24 1.74
N PHE A 137 14.91 2.24 2.61
CA PHE A 137 15.90 1.20 2.44
C PHE A 137 15.28 -0.02 1.77
N TYR A 138 15.66 -0.27 0.53
CA TYR A 138 15.22 -1.43 -0.22
C TYR A 138 16.28 -2.51 -0.20
N TYR A 139 15.88 -3.76 -0.03
CA TYR A 139 16.78 -4.91 -0.15
C TYR A 139 16.07 -6.12 -0.73
N ARG A 140 16.81 -6.95 -1.46
CA ARG A 140 16.29 -8.14 -2.15
C ARG A 140 17.09 -9.37 -1.77
N LEU A 141 16.37 -10.39 -1.31
CA LEU A 141 16.93 -11.68 -0.87
C LEU A 141 16.70 -12.81 -1.89
N TYR A 142 15.76 -12.62 -2.82
CA TYR A 142 15.40 -13.60 -3.85
C TYR A 142 15.68 -13.07 -5.27
N PRO A 143 15.86 -13.94 -6.28
CA PRO A 143 15.97 -13.50 -7.67
C PRO A 143 14.73 -12.69 -8.10
N ALA A 144 14.96 -11.63 -8.88
CA ALA A 144 13.88 -10.77 -9.38
C ALA A 144 12.98 -11.48 -10.40
N GLY A 145 11.74 -11.01 -10.52
CA GLY A 145 10.76 -11.44 -11.52
C GLY A 145 9.82 -12.56 -11.09
N ASP A 146 9.81 -12.92 -9.80
CA ASP A 146 8.76 -13.79 -9.25
C ASP A 146 7.49 -12.97 -8.99
N LYS A 147 6.48 -13.13 -9.84
CA LYS A 147 5.24 -12.36 -9.78
C LYS A 147 4.35 -12.64 -8.56
N HIS A 148 4.72 -13.58 -7.69
CA HIS A 148 3.97 -13.85 -6.46
C HIS A 148 4.37 -12.91 -5.31
N TYR A 149 5.54 -12.27 -5.38
CA TYR A 149 6.09 -11.43 -4.33
C TYR A 149 6.65 -10.14 -4.92
N ALA A 150 6.75 -9.09 -4.08
CA ALA A 150 7.50 -7.92 -4.48
C ALA A 150 8.99 -8.26 -4.65
N ASP A 151 9.65 -7.70 -5.65
CA ASP A 151 11.08 -7.97 -5.86
C ASP A 151 11.94 -7.48 -4.67
N PHE A 152 11.57 -6.37 -4.03
CA PHE A 152 12.29 -5.82 -2.88
C PHE A 152 11.42 -5.77 -1.62
N SER A 153 12.07 -6.01 -0.47
CA SER A 153 11.57 -5.60 0.84
C SER A 153 11.94 -4.14 1.11
N LEU A 154 11.18 -3.47 1.97
CA LEU A 154 11.33 -2.06 2.32
C LEU A 154 11.41 -1.86 3.84
N ILE A 155 12.39 -1.07 4.30
CA ILE A 155 12.44 -0.48 5.64
C ILE A 155 12.42 1.04 5.46
N ARG A 156 11.41 1.71 6.04
CA ARG A 156 11.31 3.17 6.05
C ARG A 156 12.13 3.72 7.22
N LEU A 157 12.95 4.73 6.98
CA LEU A 157 13.73 5.43 8.00
C LEU A 157 13.10 6.77 8.42
N GLU A 158 12.02 7.17 7.77
CA GLU A 158 11.24 8.35 8.15
C GLU A 158 9.88 7.90 8.67
N ALA A 159 9.44 8.52 9.76
CA ALA A 159 8.09 8.32 10.27
C ALA A 159 7.08 8.88 9.26
N PRO A 160 5.95 8.18 9.01
CA PRO A 160 4.90 8.73 8.17
C PRO A 160 4.29 9.97 8.82
N ASP A 161 3.85 10.93 8.00
CA ASP A 161 3.01 12.03 8.45
C ASP A 161 1.57 11.53 8.63
N PRO A 162 1.01 11.51 9.86
CA PRO A 162 -0.34 11.00 10.10
C PRO A 162 -1.42 11.79 9.35
N GLU A 163 -1.27 13.11 9.19
CA GLU A 163 -2.26 13.94 8.49
C GLU A 163 -2.30 13.58 6.99
N LEU A 164 -1.13 13.40 6.37
CA LEU A 164 -1.05 12.97 4.97
C LEU A 164 -1.54 11.53 4.78
N CYS A 165 -1.27 10.65 5.74
CA CYS A 165 -1.79 9.28 5.71
C CYS A 165 -3.32 9.24 5.82
N ASP A 166 -3.90 10.05 6.70
CA ASP A 166 -5.36 10.18 6.84
C ASP A 166 -5.98 10.72 5.53
N LEU A 167 -5.34 11.70 4.88
CA LEU A 167 -5.77 12.22 3.57
C LEU A 167 -5.69 11.15 2.47
N ASN A 168 -4.61 10.36 2.45
CA ASN A 168 -4.44 9.25 1.51
C ASN A 168 -5.58 8.23 1.66
N ARG A 169 -5.81 7.76 2.90
CA ARG A 169 -6.87 6.80 3.21
C ARG A 169 -8.25 7.36 2.85
N LYS A 170 -8.51 8.62 3.17
CA LYS A 170 -9.83 9.23 2.97
C LYS A 170 -10.16 9.51 1.50
N TYR A 171 -9.20 10.02 0.73
CA TYR A 171 -9.47 10.56 -0.61
C TYR A 171 -8.86 9.73 -1.73
N VAL A 172 -7.60 9.31 -1.58
CA VAL A 172 -6.87 8.64 -2.66
C VAL A 172 -7.31 7.19 -2.80
N MET A 173 -7.44 6.46 -1.69
CA MET A 173 -7.78 5.04 -1.70
C MET A 173 -9.18 4.74 -2.26
N ALA A 174 -10.09 5.72 -2.25
CA ALA A 174 -11.45 5.59 -2.75
C ALA A 174 -11.55 5.39 -4.27
N GLY A 175 -10.60 5.90 -5.06
CA GLY A 175 -10.64 5.83 -6.54
C GLY A 175 -9.93 4.62 -7.14
N GLY A 176 -8.96 4.04 -6.43
CA GLY A 176 -8.18 2.87 -6.87
C GLY A 176 -7.16 3.13 -8.00
N TYR A 177 -6.21 2.20 -8.16
CA TYR A 177 -5.17 2.25 -9.22
C TYR A 177 -5.18 1.02 -10.14
N ILE A 178 -5.95 -0.02 -9.83
CA ILE A 178 -5.97 -1.28 -10.59
C ILE A 178 -7.19 -1.32 -11.49
N GLY A 179 -6.98 -1.38 -12.81
CA GLY A 179 -8.07 -1.52 -13.78
C GLY A 179 -9.05 -0.34 -13.81
N THR A 180 -8.59 0.83 -13.37
CA THR A 180 -9.29 2.12 -13.43
C THR A 180 -8.29 3.18 -13.91
N ASN A 181 -8.78 4.21 -14.59
CA ASN A 181 -7.94 5.27 -15.14
C ASN A 181 -8.05 6.60 -14.39
N MET A 182 -8.81 6.63 -13.29
CA MET A 182 -9.08 7.81 -12.46
C MET A 182 -7.85 8.66 -12.15
N TYR A 183 -6.75 8.01 -11.76
CA TYR A 183 -5.49 8.67 -11.41
C TYR A 183 -4.41 8.57 -12.49
N LEU A 184 -4.74 7.93 -13.62
CA LEU A 184 -3.80 7.60 -14.70
C LEU A 184 -4.08 8.40 -15.98
N THR A 185 -4.99 9.37 -15.90
CA THR A 185 -5.35 10.27 -16.99
C THR A 185 -5.67 11.66 -16.45
N ASP A 186 -5.51 12.68 -17.29
CA ASP A 186 -5.86 14.05 -16.96
C ASP A 186 -7.35 14.27 -17.22
N TRP A 187 -8.07 14.79 -16.23
CA TRP A 187 -9.49 15.14 -16.33
C TRP A 187 -9.85 16.18 -15.26
N ASN A 188 -10.95 16.90 -15.47
CA ASN A 188 -11.52 17.83 -14.49
C ASN A 188 -13.03 18.01 -14.74
N GLU A 189 -13.70 18.84 -13.92
CA GLU A 189 -15.13 19.12 -14.05
C GLU A 189 -15.55 19.70 -15.41
N ASP A 190 -14.65 20.37 -16.13
CA ASP A 190 -14.92 20.86 -17.48
C ASP A 190 -14.78 19.76 -18.55
N ASN A 191 -14.04 18.68 -18.25
CA ASN A 191 -13.76 17.61 -19.20
C ASN A 191 -13.54 16.24 -18.53
N PHE A 192 -14.56 15.40 -18.60
CA PHE A 192 -14.55 14.00 -18.16
C PHE A 192 -14.33 12.98 -19.30
N GLU A 193 -14.08 13.40 -20.55
CA GLU A 193 -14.14 12.50 -21.72
C GLU A 193 -13.20 11.29 -21.65
N ASN A 194 -12.07 11.42 -20.95
CA ASN A 194 -11.11 10.34 -20.81
C ASN A 194 -11.40 9.42 -19.60
N LEU A 195 -12.33 9.77 -18.72
CA LEU A 195 -12.59 9.05 -17.47
C LEU A 195 -13.57 7.89 -17.68
N SER A 196 -13.24 6.74 -17.13
CA SER A 196 -14.11 5.55 -17.15
C SER A 196 -14.87 5.40 -15.83
N PHE A 197 -16.10 5.92 -15.77
CA PHE A 197 -16.95 5.82 -14.57
C PHE A 197 -17.25 4.38 -14.16
N ASN A 198 -17.46 3.51 -15.16
CA ASN A 198 -17.73 2.09 -14.96
C ASN A 198 -16.59 1.40 -14.20
N ASP A 199 -15.35 1.84 -14.41
CA ASP A 199 -14.18 1.21 -13.81
C ASP A 199 -13.99 1.55 -12.32
N MET A 200 -14.66 2.60 -11.83
CA MET A 200 -14.65 3.01 -10.43
C MET A 200 -15.71 2.30 -9.57
N TRP A 201 -16.62 1.53 -10.17
CA TRP A 201 -17.74 0.85 -9.50
C TRP A 201 -17.34 0.13 -8.22
N GLU A 202 -16.40 -0.81 -8.30
CA GLU A 202 -16.02 -1.63 -7.14
C GLU A 202 -15.36 -0.81 -6.02
N TYR A 203 -14.58 0.21 -6.40
CA TYR A 203 -13.87 1.05 -5.46
C TYR A 203 -14.83 1.96 -4.70
N LEU A 204 -15.71 2.67 -5.42
CA LEU A 204 -16.68 3.57 -4.79
C LEU A 204 -17.83 2.82 -4.12
N TYR A 205 -18.15 1.60 -4.55
CA TYR A 205 -19.05 0.71 -3.82
C TYR A 205 -18.45 0.35 -2.46
N TYR A 206 -17.17 -0.04 -2.42
CA TYR A 206 -16.46 -0.34 -1.18
C TYR A 206 -16.36 0.89 -0.27
N ASP A 207 -16.05 2.06 -0.82
CA ASP A 207 -16.01 3.32 -0.05
C ASP A 207 -17.38 3.67 0.56
N THR A 208 -18.45 3.44 -0.21
CA THR A 208 -19.83 3.76 0.20
C THR A 208 -20.40 2.80 1.24
N TYR A 209 -20.14 1.49 1.10
CA TYR A 209 -20.79 0.45 1.91
C TYR A 209 -19.84 -0.27 2.88
N GLY A 210 -18.53 -0.10 2.74
CA GLY A 210 -17.52 -0.80 3.55
C GLY A 210 -17.36 -2.28 3.22
N GLU A 211 -18.00 -2.77 2.15
CA GLU A 211 -17.96 -4.17 1.74
C GLU A 211 -17.68 -4.34 0.23
N ARG A 212 -17.04 -5.44 -0.14
CA ARG A 212 -16.67 -5.70 -1.53
C ARG A 212 -17.90 -6.11 -2.33
N PHE A 213 -18.13 -5.44 -3.46
CA PHE A 213 -19.18 -5.79 -4.41
C PHE A 213 -19.09 -7.27 -4.82
N GLN A 214 -20.24 -7.95 -4.83
CA GLN A 214 -20.37 -9.32 -5.33
C GLN A 214 -21.31 -9.32 -6.55
N PRO A 215 -20.87 -9.83 -7.71
CA PRO A 215 -21.69 -9.83 -8.93
C PRO A 215 -22.75 -10.94 -8.97
N ASP A 216 -22.81 -11.79 -7.93
CA ASP A 216 -23.78 -12.87 -7.85
C ASP A 216 -25.21 -12.34 -7.88
N GLY A 217 -26.01 -12.84 -8.82
CA GLY A 217 -27.42 -12.45 -8.98
C GLY A 217 -27.66 -11.33 -10.00
N TYR A 218 -26.62 -10.69 -10.53
CA TYR A 218 -26.73 -9.74 -11.63
C TYR A 218 -26.72 -10.46 -12.99
N SER A 219 -27.44 -9.91 -13.97
CA SER A 219 -27.43 -10.42 -15.35
C SER A 219 -26.04 -10.23 -15.98
N TYR A 220 -25.59 -11.23 -16.75
CA TYR A 220 -24.29 -11.21 -17.42
C TYR A 220 -24.44 -11.20 -18.94
N ILE A 221 -23.81 -10.22 -19.59
CA ILE A 221 -23.76 -10.06 -21.05
C ILE A 221 -22.48 -10.74 -21.56
N ARG A 222 -22.65 -11.94 -22.09
CA ARG A 222 -21.52 -12.80 -22.49
C ARG A 222 -20.68 -12.20 -23.62
N GLU A 223 -21.30 -11.48 -24.54
CA GLU A 223 -20.66 -10.88 -25.71
C GLU A 223 -19.74 -9.72 -25.34
N GLN A 224 -20.09 -9.00 -24.27
CA GLN A 224 -19.36 -7.83 -23.76
C GLN A 224 -18.48 -8.18 -22.54
N CYS A 225 -18.62 -9.40 -22.02
CA CYS A 225 -17.96 -9.85 -20.80
C CYS A 225 -18.21 -8.93 -19.59
N CYS A 226 -19.43 -8.42 -19.46
CA CYS A 226 -19.82 -7.49 -18.40
C CYS A 226 -21.14 -7.90 -17.74
N TYR A 227 -21.41 -7.34 -16.57
CA TYR A 227 -22.69 -7.45 -15.87
C TYR A 227 -23.52 -6.18 -16.06
N GLU A 228 -24.84 -6.35 -15.97
CA GLU A 228 -25.82 -5.27 -16.00
C GLU A 228 -26.04 -4.75 -14.57
N ILE A 229 -25.43 -3.62 -14.22
CA ILE A 229 -25.66 -2.97 -12.91
C ILE A 229 -26.89 -2.07 -13.03
N PRO A 230 -27.95 -2.26 -12.23
CA PRO A 230 -29.16 -1.45 -12.29
C PRO A 230 -28.85 0.04 -12.19
N ALA A 231 -29.52 0.85 -13.01
CA ALA A 231 -29.20 2.27 -13.12
C ALA A 231 -29.33 3.04 -11.81
N GLU A 232 -30.39 2.76 -11.05
CA GLU A 232 -30.59 3.35 -9.72
C GLU A 232 -29.42 3.04 -8.77
N GLU A 233 -28.88 1.82 -8.83
CA GLU A 233 -27.78 1.40 -7.97
C GLU A 233 -26.46 2.06 -8.39
N PHE A 234 -26.17 2.03 -9.70
CA PHE A 234 -24.96 2.62 -10.27
C PHE A 234 -24.88 4.13 -10.03
N GLU A 235 -25.96 4.85 -10.37
CA GLU A 235 -26.07 6.30 -10.18
C GLU A 235 -25.97 6.68 -8.70
N LYS A 236 -26.59 5.91 -7.79
CA LYS A 236 -26.54 6.19 -6.35
C LYS A 236 -25.12 6.07 -5.77
N VAL A 237 -24.29 5.19 -6.30
CA VAL A 237 -22.91 4.99 -5.82
C VAL A 237 -21.94 5.96 -6.47
N ILE A 238 -21.97 6.10 -7.81
CA ILE A 238 -20.94 6.86 -8.52
C ILE A 238 -21.24 8.36 -8.54
N LEU A 239 -22.47 8.75 -8.91
CA LEU A 239 -22.82 10.13 -9.19
C LEU A 239 -22.51 11.09 -8.01
N PRO A 240 -22.71 10.73 -6.73
CA PRO A 240 -22.40 11.63 -5.61
C PRO A 240 -20.94 12.07 -5.51
N TYR A 241 -19.99 11.34 -6.11
CA TYR A 241 -18.57 11.66 -6.09
C TYR A 241 -18.16 12.66 -7.18
N PHE A 242 -19.06 13.09 -8.06
CA PHE A 242 -18.75 13.99 -9.17
C PHE A 242 -19.77 15.12 -9.26
N ASP A 243 -19.32 16.32 -9.61
CA ASP A 243 -20.23 17.41 -10.00
C ASP A 243 -20.48 17.35 -11.51
N ILE A 244 -21.44 16.51 -11.90
CA ILE A 244 -21.79 16.24 -13.30
C ILE A 244 -23.30 16.08 -13.44
N ASP A 245 -23.85 16.62 -14.52
CA ASP A 245 -25.26 16.42 -14.87
C ASP A 245 -25.57 14.96 -15.21
N LEU A 246 -26.77 14.50 -14.85
CA LEU A 246 -27.20 13.12 -15.02
C LEU A 246 -27.20 12.68 -16.49
N ASP A 247 -27.64 13.52 -17.42
CA ASP A 247 -27.68 13.15 -18.83
C ASP A 247 -26.26 12.99 -19.39
N LYS A 248 -25.33 13.86 -18.96
CA LYS A 248 -23.91 13.75 -19.34
C LYS A 248 -23.25 12.53 -18.70
N PHE A 249 -23.54 12.26 -17.43
CA PHE A 249 -23.05 11.07 -16.73
C PHE A 249 -23.51 9.78 -17.44
N ARG A 250 -24.80 9.69 -17.78
CA ARG A 250 -25.39 8.57 -18.53
C ARG A 250 -24.71 8.34 -19.88
N GLU A 251 -24.43 9.42 -20.61
CA GLU A 251 -23.71 9.36 -21.89
C GLU A 251 -22.32 8.76 -21.70
N LEU A 252 -21.53 9.29 -20.75
CA LEU A 252 -20.13 8.90 -20.54
C LEU A 252 -19.98 7.50 -19.92
N ALA A 253 -20.92 7.08 -19.08
CA ALA A 253 -20.90 5.77 -18.42
C ALA A 253 -21.61 4.66 -19.23
N HIS A 254 -21.99 4.93 -20.48
CA HIS A 254 -22.64 3.97 -21.39
C HIS A 254 -23.98 3.41 -20.87
N TYR A 255 -24.84 4.29 -20.34
CA TYR A 255 -26.18 3.92 -19.89
C TYR A 255 -27.00 3.22 -21.00
N SER A 256 -27.63 2.10 -20.65
CA SER A 256 -28.55 1.36 -21.52
C SER A 256 -30.00 1.68 -21.18
N GLY A 257 -30.66 2.48 -22.01
CA GLY A 257 -32.08 2.82 -21.83
C GLY A 257 -33.07 1.68 -22.11
N GLU A 258 -32.65 0.62 -22.82
CA GLU A 258 -33.51 -0.55 -23.07
C GLU A 258 -33.64 -1.45 -21.84
N GLY A 259 -32.53 -1.64 -21.11
CA GLY A 259 -32.47 -2.51 -19.94
C GLY A 259 -32.37 -1.77 -18.60
N ASP A 260 -32.27 -0.44 -18.61
CA ASP A 260 -32.10 0.42 -17.44
C ASP A 260 -30.90 0.03 -16.56
N TYR A 261 -29.71 -0.07 -17.18
CA TYR A 261 -28.48 -0.50 -16.52
C TYR A 261 -27.23 0.21 -17.04
N TYR A 262 -26.12 0.04 -16.32
CA TYR A 262 -24.76 0.39 -16.74
C TYR A 262 -23.92 -0.89 -16.86
N PRO A 263 -23.12 -1.05 -17.92
CA PRO A 263 -22.25 -2.21 -18.07
C PRO A 263 -21.05 -2.09 -17.13
N TRP A 264 -20.76 -3.12 -16.34
CA TRP A 264 -19.54 -3.20 -15.54
C TRP A 264 -18.82 -4.53 -15.79
N ARG A 265 -17.52 -4.49 -16.06
CA ARG A 265 -16.70 -5.68 -16.34
C ARG A 265 -15.76 -5.96 -15.19
N GLN A 266 -15.96 -7.09 -14.51
CA GLN A 266 -15.08 -7.58 -13.47
C GLN A 266 -13.65 -7.79 -13.99
N ILE A 267 -12.64 -7.52 -13.15
CA ILE A 267 -11.26 -7.94 -13.40
C ILE A 267 -11.14 -9.43 -13.08
N GLU A 268 -10.77 -10.24 -14.06
CA GLU A 268 -10.54 -11.67 -13.89
C GLU A 268 -9.05 -11.98 -13.67
N THR A 269 -8.73 -13.16 -13.12
CA THR A 269 -7.33 -13.59 -12.92
C THR A 269 -6.48 -13.50 -14.19
N ASN A 270 -7.07 -13.78 -15.36
CA ASN A 270 -6.37 -13.70 -16.64
C ASN A 270 -6.04 -12.26 -17.07
N ASP A 271 -6.77 -11.26 -16.56
CA ASP A 271 -6.50 -9.86 -16.89
C ASP A 271 -5.17 -9.38 -16.28
N TYR A 272 -4.82 -9.88 -15.09
CA TYR A 272 -3.56 -9.55 -14.40
C TYR A 272 -2.30 -9.89 -15.22
N ILE A 273 -2.41 -10.79 -16.21
CA ILE A 273 -1.28 -11.16 -17.08
C ILE A 273 -0.80 -9.96 -17.91
N PHE A 274 -1.72 -9.11 -18.39
CA PHE A 274 -1.38 -7.98 -19.27
C PHE A 274 -1.45 -6.61 -18.58
N LEU A 275 -2.03 -6.50 -17.38
CA LEU A 275 -2.06 -5.25 -16.62
C LEU A 275 -0.66 -4.71 -16.24
N ARG A 276 0.41 -5.51 -16.41
CA ARG A 276 1.80 -5.16 -16.05
C ARG A 276 1.87 -4.50 -14.67
N TYR A 277 1.32 -5.22 -13.70
CA TYR A 277 1.14 -4.70 -12.36
C TYR A 277 2.45 -4.76 -11.59
N TYR A 278 3.11 -3.61 -11.45
CA TYR A 278 4.10 -3.43 -10.40
C TYR A 278 3.36 -3.28 -9.07
N MET A 279 3.93 -3.84 -8.01
CA MET A 279 3.53 -3.52 -6.65
C MET A 279 3.76 -2.03 -6.41
N ILE A 280 2.66 -1.29 -6.26
CA ILE A 280 2.65 0.15 -6.01
C ILE A 280 1.92 0.48 -4.71
N GLU A 281 2.41 1.49 -4.00
CA GLU A 281 1.82 2.04 -2.79
C GLU A 281 1.65 3.55 -2.97
N PRO A 282 0.41 4.09 -2.94
CA PRO A 282 0.18 5.52 -3.03
C PRO A 282 0.51 6.22 -1.72
N GLU A 283 1.32 7.27 -1.80
CA GLU A 283 1.66 8.15 -0.68
C GLU A 283 1.30 9.59 -1.03
N VAL A 284 0.51 10.23 -0.17
CA VAL A 284 0.32 11.69 -0.22
C VAL A 284 1.56 12.32 0.40
N THR A 285 2.25 13.16 -0.37
CA THR A 285 3.51 13.81 0.07
C THR A 285 3.36 15.30 0.29
N ALA A 286 2.28 15.89 -0.21
CA ALA A 286 1.90 17.26 0.09
C ALA A 286 0.39 17.45 -0.08
N CYS A 287 -0.15 18.41 0.64
CA CYS A 287 -1.51 18.89 0.44
C CYS A 287 -1.56 20.41 0.49
N GLN A 288 -2.49 21.01 -0.25
CA GLN A 288 -2.82 22.42 -0.16
C GLN A 288 -4.34 22.62 -0.21
N THR A 289 -4.84 23.58 0.54
CA THR A 289 -6.24 24.02 0.45
C THR A 289 -6.30 25.23 -0.48
N ASP A 290 -7.13 25.13 -1.50
CA ASP A 290 -7.31 26.15 -2.53
C ASP A 290 -8.32 27.22 -2.08
N GLU A 291 -8.34 28.39 -2.74
CA GLU A 291 -9.16 29.54 -2.32
C GLU A 291 -10.67 29.24 -2.31
N ASP A 292 -11.12 28.28 -3.12
CA ASP A 292 -12.51 27.84 -3.23
C ASP A 292 -12.88 26.74 -2.20
N GLY A 293 -11.94 26.35 -1.33
CA GLY A 293 -12.13 25.33 -0.30
C GLY A 293 -11.91 23.90 -0.79
N THR A 294 -11.54 23.68 -2.04
CA THR A 294 -11.04 22.37 -2.51
C THR A 294 -9.65 22.08 -1.92
N ILE A 295 -9.26 20.82 -1.95
CA ILE A 295 -7.96 20.34 -1.48
C ILE A 295 -7.26 19.66 -2.64
N THR A 296 -6.05 20.12 -2.97
CA THR A 296 -5.17 19.47 -3.93
C THR A 296 -4.13 18.63 -3.19
N LEU A 297 -4.08 17.33 -3.47
CA LEU A 297 -3.14 16.36 -2.92
C LEU A 297 -2.07 16.02 -3.96
N THR A 298 -0.79 16.12 -3.61
CA THR A 298 0.30 15.54 -4.39
C THR A 298 0.50 14.11 -3.96
N VAL A 299 0.37 13.18 -4.90
CA VAL A 299 0.46 11.74 -4.62
C VAL A 299 1.58 11.13 -5.44
N GLU A 300 2.49 10.43 -4.78
CA GLU A 300 3.59 9.69 -5.39
C GLU A 300 3.38 8.19 -5.22
N MET A 301 3.70 7.41 -6.26
CA MET A 301 3.59 5.95 -6.21
C MET A 301 4.92 5.31 -5.92
N LEU A 302 5.12 4.87 -4.68
CA LEU A 302 6.26 4.02 -4.34
C LEU A 302 6.11 2.66 -5.02
N SER A 303 7.21 2.04 -5.47
CA SER A 303 7.18 0.67 -5.98
C SER A 303 8.31 -0.19 -5.41
N THR A 304 7.91 -1.28 -4.75
CA THR A 304 8.81 -2.31 -4.22
C THR A 304 9.29 -3.28 -5.29
N ASP A 305 8.63 -3.39 -6.44
CA ASP A 305 9.15 -4.17 -7.57
C ASP A 305 10.32 -3.47 -8.26
N LEU A 306 10.21 -2.15 -8.40
CA LEU A 306 11.16 -1.33 -9.15
C LEU A 306 12.19 -0.63 -8.28
N LYS A 307 12.12 -0.80 -6.95
CA LYS A 307 13.00 -0.11 -5.99
C LYS A 307 13.03 1.39 -6.25
N THR A 308 11.84 2.01 -6.27
CA THR A 308 11.71 3.45 -6.50
C THR A 308 10.73 4.06 -5.52
N ASP A 309 11.08 5.24 -4.99
CA ASP A 309 10.18 6.03 -4.14
C ASP A 309 9.06 6.70 -4.93
N CYS A 310 9.20 6.81 -6.25
CA CYS A 310 8.22 7.45 -7.10
C CYS A 310 8.31 6.90 -8.53
N LEU A 311 7.46 5.92 -8.84
CA LEU A 311 7.27 5.37 -10.18
C LEU A 311 6.57 6.38 -11.10
N PHE A 312 5.52 7.02 -10.57
CA PHE A 312 4.80 8.13 -11.17
C PHE A 312 4.13 8.97 -10.07
N ALA A 313 3.72 10.18 -10.40
CA ALA A 313 3.02 11.07 -9.49
C ALA A 313 1.87 11.79 -10.20
N HIS A 314 0.87 12.17 -9.42
CA HIS A 314 -0.27 12.96 -9.87
C HIS A 314 -0.73 13.93 -8.78
N GLU A 315 -1.55 14.89 -9.20
CA GLU A 315 -2.26 15.80 -8.32
C GLU A 315 -3.75 15.49 -8.38
N LEU A 316 -4.31 15.11 -7.24
CA LEU A 316 -5.73 14.85 -7.06
C LEU A 316 -6.39 16.04 -6.39
N THR A 317 -7.37 16.66 -7.04
CA THR A 317 -8.18 17.73 -6.44
C THR A 317 -9.51 17.15 -5.96
N VAL A 318 -9.85 17.39 -4.70
CA VAL A 318 -11.10 16.95 -4.08
C VAL A 318 -11.83 18.12 -3.44
N ARG A 319 -13.16 18.02 -3.38
CA ARG A 319 -14.05 18.95 -2.67
C ARG A 319 -14.59 18.26 -1.43
N PRO A 320 -14.15 18.64 -0.22
CA PRO A 320 -14.74 18.13 1.02
C PRO A 320 -16.21 18.54 1.14
N LEU A 321 -17.06 17.62 1.59
CA LEU A 321 -18.48 17.85 1.85
C LEU A 321 -18.80 17.52 3.33
N GLU A 322 -20.03 17.87 3.75
CA GLU A 322 -20.51 17.55 5.09
C GLU A 322 -20.54 16.03 5.36
N ASN A 323 -20.44 15.66 6.64
CA ASN A 323 -20.52 14.28 7.12
C ASN A 323 -19.44 13.33 6.54
N GLY A 324 -18.26 13.87 6.23
CA GLY A 324 -17.12 13.07 5.78
C GLY A 324 -17.16 12.70 4.29
N LYS A 325 -18.21 13.07 3.56
CA LYS A 325 -18.32 12.90 2.11
C LYS A 325 -17.37 13.84 1.37
N PHE A 326 -17.19 13.58 0.08
CA PHE A 326 -16.41 14.43 -0.81
C PHE A 326 -16.79 14.19 -2.27
N GLN A 327 -16.32 15.07 -3.15
CA GLN A 327 -16.33 14.88 -4.60
C GLN A 327 -14.91 14.94 -5.14
N PHE A 328 -14.65 14.21 -6.21
CA PHE A 328 -13.47 14.42 -7.03
C PHE A 328 -13.71 15.55 -8.02
N VAL A 329 -12.74 16.45 -8.12
CA VAL A 329 -12.82 17.67 -8.96
C VAL A 329 -11.92 17.53 -10.18
N GLY A 330 -10.78 16.87 -10.04
CA GLY A 330 -9.87 16.62 -11.16
C GLY A 330 -8.65 15.82 -10.76
N ASN A 331 -7.96 15.31 -11.78
CA ASN A 331 -6.69 14.63 -11.65
C ASN A 331 -5.73 15.14 -12.73
N ARG A 332 -4.45 15.27 -12.38
CA ARG A 332 -3.39 15.58 -13.33
C ARG A 332 -2.16 14.74 -13.08
N VAL A 333 -1.72 13.97 -14.07
CA VAL A 333 -0.42 13.27 -14.00
C VAL A 333 0.70 14.29 -14.14
N THR A 334 1.57 14.36 -13.15
CA THR A 334 2.64 15.37 -13.08
C THR A 334 4.02 14.79 -13.39
N TYR A 335 4.20 13.49 -13.17
CA TYR A 335 5.47 12.81 -13.34
C TYR A 335 5.28 11.33 -13.67
N GLN A 336 6.18 10.78 -14.49
CA GLN A 336 6.37 9.34 -14.65
C GLN A 336 7.84 9.06 -14.98
N THR A 337 8.33 7.92 -14.52
CA THR A 337 9.62 7.37 -14.95
C THR A 337 9.55 6.81 -16.37
N GLU A 338 10.67 6.29 -16.88
CA GLU A 338 10.74 5.56 -18.15
C GLU A 338 9.89 4.27 -18.21
N TYR A 339 9.48 3.74 -17.05
CA TYR A 339 8.59 2.58 -16.97
C TYR A 339 7.14 2.93 -17.35
N GLY A 340 6.80 4.22 -17.33
CA GLY A 340 5.49 4.75 -17.68
C GLY A 340 4.42 4.50 -16.61
N LEU A 341 3.19 4.91 -16.94
CA LEU A 341 2.01 4.63 -16.12
C LEU A 341 1.57 3.16 -16.20
N PRO A 342 0.90 2.65 -15.15
CA PRO A 342 0.15 1.39 -15.23
C PRO A 342 -0.85 1.37 -16.37
N PHE A 343 -1.26 0.17 -16.78
CA PHE A 343 -2.24 0.00 -17.85
C PHE A 343 -3.61 0.60 -17.47
N CYS A 344 -4.05 1.59 -18.25
CA CYS A 344 -5.20 2.44 -17.92
C CYS A 344 -6.31 2.45 -18.99
N GLN A 345 -6.33 1.48 -19.91
CA GLN A 345 -7.41 1.40 -20.92
C GLN A 345 -8.73 0.99 -20.24
N PRO A 346 -9.88 1.63 -20.57
CA PRO A 346 -11.17 1.26 -19.99
C PRO A 346 -11.51 -0.22 -20.13
N ARG A 347 -12.05 -0.85 -19.07
CA ARG A 347 -12.23 -2.32 -19.02
C ARG A 347 -13.20 -2.85 -20.06
N LEU A 348 -14.22 -2.06 -20.41
CA LEU A 348 -15.21 -2.40 -21.42
C LEU A 348 -14.61 -2.49 -22.85
N CYS A 349 -13.41 -1.96 -23.07
CA CYS A 349 -12.69 -2.08 -24.33
C CYS A 349 -11.80 -3.34 -24.42
N TRP A 350 -11.62 -4.08 -23.32
CA TRP A 350 -10.71 -5.22 -23.32
C TRP A 350 -11.35 -6.37 -24.10
N LYS A 351 -10.56 -6.98 -24.98
CA LYS A 351 -11.00 -8.17 -25.70
C LYS A 351 -10.96 -9.36 -24.77
N LYS A 352 -11.85 -10.32 -24.98
CA LYS A 352 -11.81 -11.60 -24.28
C LYS A 352 -10.46 -12.29 -24.54
N THR A 353 -9.66 -12.42 -23.50
CA THR A 353 -8.45 -13.23 -23.52
C THR A 353 -8.90 -14.69 -23.54
N THR A 354 -8.84 -15.32 -24.71
CA THR A 354 -9.20 -16.74 -24.90
C THR A 354 -8.20 -17.70 -24.28
#